data_AF-A0A1A8Z876-F1
#
_entry.id   AF-A0A1A8Z876-F1
#
_cell.length_a   1.000
_cell.length_b   1.000
_cell.length_c   1.000
_cell.angle_alpha   90.00
_cell.angle_beta   90.00
_cell.angle_gamma   90.00
#
_symmetry.space_group_name_H-M   'P 1'
#
loop_
_entity.id
_entity.type
_entity.pdbx_description
1 polymer ?
#
loop_
_entity_poly.entity_id
_entity_poly.type
_entity_poly.pdbx_seq_one_letter_code
_entity_poly.pdbx_strand_id
1 'polypeptide(L)'
;MTVRQSIVFNGDLGSGKSTVSVEIAKRLGLRRVSVGDLYRQMAQERQMTALQLNLHAELDQAVDGYVDQLQRDIAASGERLVMDSRLAWHFFTDALKVHMITEPTEAARRVLARPSGPAESYTSLEEARTKLRERSESERGRFIVRYGVDKARLRNYDLICDTTRATPEQVIQHVIDVFEGRLGAEVLREGTPLLLLDPARVYPTEDIATLRGLWDSEFVGDVAEAGDEALPPLTIGYTGEYFFVVDGHRRLSAALQSGFPLVPARLVGEVEEPVVGGMSAIDYFTAQARPSVIHDWAAAHGTPLPLPEHALLGGDAVLAGEPGTGA
;
A
#
# COMPACT_ATOMS: atom_id res chain seq x y z
N MET A 1 19.46 18.14 1.79
CA MET A 1 18.10 17.54 1.78
C MET A 1 17.11 18.67 1.60
N THR A 2 16.28 18.64 0.57
CA THR A 2 15.16 19.58 0.42
C THR A 2 14.23 19.39 1.61
N VAL A 3 13.88 20.49 2.28
CA VAL A 3 12.94 20.47 3.41
C VAL A 3 11.57 20.18 2.81
N ARG A 4 10.96 19.06 3.20
CA ARG A 4 9.60 18.71 2.75
C ARG A 4 8.62 19.75 3.31
N GLN A 5 7.96 20.47 2.42
CA GLN A 5 7.10 21.60 2.80
C GLN A 5 5.62 21.24 2.82
N SER A 6 5.25 20.28 1.98
CA SER A 6 3.88 19.80 1.76
C SER A 6 3.79 18.29 1.94
N ILE A 7 2.56 17.78 2.12
CA ILE A 7 2.27 16.35 2.11
C ILE A 7 1.30 16.08 0.98
N VAL A 8 1.67 15.19 0.06
CA VAL A 8 0.79 14.79 -1.04
C VAL A 8 0.37 13.34 -0.87
N PHE A 9 -0.93 13.10 -0.90
CA PHE A 9 -1.53 11.78 -0.70
C PHE A 9 -2.03 11.21 -2.01
N ASN A 10 -1.46 10.07 -2.41
CA ASN A 10 -2.11 9.08 -3.24
C ASN A 10 -2.63 7.93 -2.36
N GLY A 11 -3.55 7.13 -2.88
CA GLY A 11 -3.97 5.94 -2.16
C GLY A 11 -5.02 5.13 -2.89
N ASP A 12 -5.06 3.85 -2.55
CA ASP A 12 -6.03 2.91 -3.07
C ASP A 12 -7.45 3.32 -2.71
N LEU A 13 -8.40 2.87 -3.52
CA LEU A 13 -9.81 3.00 -3.18
C LEU A 13 -10.07 2.31 -1.83
N GLY A 14 -10.78 2.96 -0.92
CA GLY A 14 -11.06 2.39 0.41
C GLY A 14 -9.91 2.49 1.43
N SER A 15 -8.74 3.03 1.07
CA SER A 15 -7.60 3.19 1.99
C SER A 15 -7.78 4.24 3.10
N GLY A 16 -8.85 5.04 3.08
CA GLY A 16 -9.08 6.08 4.09
C GLY A 16 -8.33 7.41 3.86
N LYS A 17 -7.69 7.58 2.70
CA LYS A 17 -6.94 8.81 2.31
C LYS A 17 -7.64 10.13 2.62
N SER A 18 -8.92 10.28 2.30
CA SER A 18 -9.61 11.54 2.52
C SER A 18 -9.81 11.85 4.00
N THR A 19 -9.99 10.83 4.86
CA THR A 19 -10.05 11.01 6.31
C THR A 19 -8.69 11.47 6.85
N VAL A 20 -7.62 10.76 6.48
CA VAL A 20 -6.26 11.04 6.95
C VAL A 20 -5.78 12.42 6.51
N SER A 21 -5.99 12.79 5.23
CA SER A 21 -5.58 14.11 4.72
C SER A 21 -6.32 15.27 5.38
N VAL A 22 -7.61 15.11 5.73
CA VAL A 22 -8.38 16.14 6.46
C VAL A 22 -7.81 16.35 7.86
N GLU A 23 -7.59 15.26 8.59
CA GLU A 23 -7.13 15.36 9.99
C GLU A 23 -5.69 15.83 10.09
N ILE A 24 -4.80 15.40 9.20
CA ILE A 24 -3.42 15.90 9.16
C ILE A 24 -3.38 17.39 8.86
N ALA A 25 -4.17 17.87 7.88
CA ALA A 25 -4.24 19.28 7.56
C ALA A 25 -4.69 20.12 8.78
N LYS A 26 -5.68 19.63 9.55
CA LYS A 26 -6.11 20.28 10.79
C LYS A 26 -5.01 20.29 11.86
N ARG A 27 -4.37 19.14 12.12
CA ARG A 27 -3.32 19.02 13.16
C ARG A 27 -2.09 19.87 12.87
N LEU A 28 -1.69 19.96 11.61
CA LEU A 28 -0.54 20.74 11.17
C LEU A 28 -0.87 22.20 10.85
N GLY A 29 -2.14 22.60 10.91
CA GLY A 29 -2.58 23.95 10.53
C GLY A 29 -2.31 24.29 9.06
N LEU A 30 -2.36 23.30 8.17
CA LEU A 30 -2.09 23.44 6.74
C LEU A 30 -3.39 23.52 5.94
N ARG A 31 -3.36 24.25 4.82
CA ARG A 31 -4.47 24.22 3.85
C ARG A 31 -4.58 22.83 3.25
N ARG A 32 -5.81 22.30 3.12
CA ARG A 32 -6.07 21.08 2.35
C ARG A 32 -6.63 21.42 0.99
N VAL A 33 -6.05 20.84 -0.06
CA VAL A 33 -6.60 20.85 -1.42
C VAL A 33 -6.91 19.42 -1.84
N SER A 34 -8.06 19.20 -2.46
CA SER A 34 -8.51 17.87 -2.85
C SER A 34 -9.09 17.91 -4.26
N VAL A 35 -8.43 17.20 -5.18
CA VAL A 35 -8.90 17.09 -6.56
C VAL A 35 -10.24 16.37 -6.61
N GLY A 36 -10.45 15.38 -5.73
CA GLY A 36 -11.73 14.69 -5.63
C GLY A 36 -12.88 15.59 -5.17
N ASP A 37 -12.61 16.55 -4.28
CA ASP A 37 -13.60 17.55 -3.86
C ASP A 37 -13.90 18.54 -5.00
N LEU A 38 -12.87 18.96 -5.74
CA LEU A 38 -13.01 19.82 -6.92
C LEU A 38 -13.90 19.17 -7.99
N TYR A 39 -13.66 17.91 -8.37
CA TYR A 39 -14.53 17.20 -9.31
C TYR A 39 -15.97 17.07 -8.79
N ARG A 40 -16.18 16.83 -7.48
CA ARG A 40 -17.53 16.78 -6.92
C ARG A 40 -18.26 18.11 -7.02
N GLN A 41 -17.57 19.22 -6.75
CA GLN A 41 -18.13 20.56 -6.88
C GLN A 41 -18.49 20.87 -8.34
N MET A 42 -17.57 20.61 -9.27
CA MET A 42 -17.81 20.79 -10.71
C MET A 42 -18.99 19.94 -11.20
N ALA A 43 -19.19 18.75 -10.63
CA ALA A 43 -20.30 17.88 -11.00
C ALA A 43 -21.63 18.47 -10.54
N GLN A 44 -21.69 19.00 -9.32
CA GLN A 44 -22.87 19.67 -8.78
C GLN A 44 -23.23 20.92 -9.60
N GLU A 45 -22.24 21.74 -9.96
CA GLU A 45 -22.43 22.93 -10.81
C GLU A 45 -23.01 22.57 -12.20
N ARG A 46 -22.67 21.38 -12.71
CA ARG A 46 -23.17 20.85 -14.00
C ARG A 46 -24.41 19.96 -13.87
N GLN A 47 -25.00 19.84 -12.69
CA GLN A 47 -26.12 18.94 -12.39
C GLN A 47 -25.85 17.47 -12.77
N MET A 48 -24.60 17.03 -12.63
CA MET A 48 -24.13 15.66 -12.86
C MET A 48 -23.75 14.99 -11.54
N THR A 49 -23.74 13.66 -11.51
CA THR A 49 -23.09 12.91 -10.43
C THR A 49 -21.56 12.94 -10.58
N ALA A 50 -20.82 12.73 -9.49
CA ALA A 50 -19.37 12.65 -9.54
C ALA A 50 -18.86 11.51 -10.44
N LEU A 51 -19.59 10.40 -10.51
CA LEU A 51 -19.29 9.29 -11.42
C LEU A 51 -19.50 9.72 -12.89
N GLN A 52 -20.63 10.36 -13.20
CA GLN A 52 -20.90 10.88 -14.54
C GLN A 52 -19.86 11.91 -14.96
N LEU A 53 -19.45 12.81 -14.07
CA LEU A 53 -18.40 13.77 -14.39
C LEU A 53 -17.03 13.10 -14.56
N ASN A 54 -16.68 12.08 -13.77
CA ASN A 54 -15.43 11.34 -14.00
C ASN A 54 -15.43 10.66 -15.37
N LEU A 55 -16.52 9.97 -15.73
CA LEU A 55 -16.69 9.38 -17.08
C LEU A 55 -16.70 10.44 -18.18
N HIS A 56 -17.24 11.63 -17.89
CA HIS A 56 -17.26 12.74 -18.84
C HIS A 56 -15.87 13.39 -18.98
N ALA A 57 -15.10 13.53 -17.90
CA ALA A 57 -13.73 14.03 -17.90
C ALA A 57 -12.76 13.06 -18.61
N GLU A 58 -13.05 11.75 -18.58
CA GLU A 58 -12.38 10.76 -19.42
C GLU A 58 -12.57 11.02 -20.92
N LEU A 59 -13.67 11.68 -21.30
CA LEU A 59 -13.99 12.05 -22.68
C LEU A 59 -13.63 13.50 -23.02
N ASP A 60 -13.60 14.40 -22.02
CA ASP A 60 -13.34 15.83 -22.14
C ASP A 60 -11.94 16.19 -21.63
N GLN A 61 -10.98 16.18 -22.54
CA GLN A 61 -9.58 16.51 -22.26
C GLN A 61 -9.38 17.90 -21.64
N ALA A 62 -10.33 18.84 -21.83
CA ALA A 62 -10.21 20.19 -21.30
C ALA A 62 -10.35 20.24 -19.77
N VAL A 63 -11.24 19.41 -19.20
CA VAL A 63 -11.43 19.34 -17.74
C VAL A 63 -10.19 18.77 -17.07
N ASP A 64 -9.66 17.66 -17.58
CA ASP A 64 -8.44 17.07 -17.03
C ASP A 64 -7.23 17.99 -17.20
N GLY A 65 -7.08 18.64 -18.37
CA GLY A 65 -5.98 19.59 -18.60
C GLY A 65 -6.00 20.77 -17.63
N TYR A 66 -7.19 21.30 -17.31
CA TYR A 66 -7.36 22.35 -16.30
C TYR A 66 -6.95 21.86 -14.90
N VAL A 67 -7.39 20.66 -14.49
CA VAL A 67 -7.04 20.08 -13.18
C VAL A 67 -5.55 19.80 -13.09
N ASP A 68 -4.91 19.32 -14.16
CA ASP A 68 -3.46 19.12 -14.21
C ASP A 68 -2.72 20.45 -14.07
N GLN A 69 -3.15 21.49 -14.78
CA GLN A 69 -2.52 22.81 -14.70
C GLN A 69 -2.63 23.39 -13.29
N LEU A 70 -3.82 23.32 -12.68
CA LEU A 70 -4.04 23.76 -11.31
C LEU A 70 -3.09 23.07 -10.32
N GLN A 71 -2.88 21.75 -10.47
CA GLN A 71 -1.95 21.02 -9.61
C GLN A 71 -0.50 21.46 -9.80
N ARG A 72 -0.07 21.72 -11.04
CA ARG A 72 1.28 22.24 -11.34
C ARG A 72 1.47 23.64 -10.77
N ASP A 73 0.48 24.51 -10.90
CA ASP A 73 0.54 25.88 -10.37
C ASP A 73 0.66 25.87 -8.85
N ILE A 74 -0.12 25.02 -8.16
CA ILE A 74 -0.02 24.84 -6.71
C ILE A 74 1.36 24.28 -6.34
N ALA A 75 1.85 23.26 -7.05
CA ALA A 75 3.17 22.69 -6.79
C ALA A 75 4.31 23.71 -6.98
N ALA A 76 4.19 24.57 -8.00
CA ALA A 76 5.16 25.62 -8.30
C ALA A 76 5.07 26.85 -7.37
N SER A 77 3.94 27.03 -6.67
CA SER A 77 3.72 28.18 -5.79
C SER A 77 4.63 28.21 -4.55
N GLY A 78 5.21 27.07 -4.16
CA GLY A 78 5.96 26.92 -2.90
C GLY A 78 5.07 27.00 -1.65
N GLU A 79 3.75 26.94 -1.81
CA GLU A 79 2.81 26.88 -0.68
C GLU A 79 3.04 25.58 0.13
N ARG A 80 2.89 25.68 1.45
CA ARG A 80 2.83 24.54 2.36
C ARG A 80 1.39 24.07 2.49
N LEU A 81 1.08 22.88 2.00
CA LEU A 81 -0.28 22.34 2.02
C LEU A 81 -0.32 20.82 2.16
N VAL A 82 -1.53 20.31 2.40
CA VAL A 82 -1.88 18.92 2.23
C VAL A 82 -2.67 18.76 0.93
N MET A 83 -2.16 17.93 0.02
CA MET A 83 -2.78 17.68 -1.28
C MET A 83 -3.34 16.27 -1.35
N ASP A 84 -4.65 16.14 -1.53
CA ASP A 84 -5.35 14.86 -1.78
C ASP A 84 -5.60 14.72 -3.30
N SER A 85 -4.73 13.97 -3.98
CA SER A 85 -4.83 13.73 -5.42
C SER A 85 -4.10 12.47 -5.85
N ARG A 86 -4.71 11.75 -6.80
CA ARG A 86 -4.16 10.51 -7.35
C ARG A 86 -2.90 10.71 -8.19
N LEU A 87 -2.58 11.96 -8.57
CA LEU A 87 -1.43 12.29 -9.41
C LEU A 87 -0.53 13.41 -8.84
N ALA A 88 -0.86 14.00 -7.68
CA ALA A 88 -0.05 15.09 -7.12
C ALA A 88 1.42 14.69 -6.87
N TRP A 89 1.68 13.43 -6.51
CA TRP A 89 3.04 12.89 -6.35
C TRP A 89 3.92 13.04 -7.61
N HIS A 90 3.32 13.13 -8.80
CA HIS A 90 4.02 13.35 -10.06
C HIS A 90 4.43 14.81 -10.26
N PHE A 91 3.60 15.76 -9.80
CA PHE A 91 3.83 17.20 -9.99
C PHE A 91 4.65 17.85 -8.87
N PHE A 92 4.53 17.35 -7.64
CA PHE A 92 5.24 17.91 -6.49
C PHE A 92 6.66 17.34 -6.39
N THR A 93 7.65 18.22 -6.30
CA THR A 93 9.06 17.87 -6.08
C THR A 93 9.47 17.97 -4.61
N ASP A 94 8.92 18.93 -3.87
CA ASP A 94 9.32 19.27 -2.49
C ASP A 94 8.26 18.89 -1.43
N ALA A 95 7.70 17.70 -1.56
CA ALA A 95 6.65 17.18 -0.67
C ALA A 95 6.98 15.78 -0.17
N LEU A 96 6.42 15.42 1.00
CA LEU A 96 6.31 14.03 1.41
C LEU A 96 5.23 13.36 0.54
N LYS A 97 5.63 12.42 -0.31
CA LYS A 97 4.73 11.65 -1.18
C LYS A 97 4.28 10.39 -0.45
N VAL A 98 3.03 10.38 0.00
CA VAL A 98 2.44 9.26 0.73
C VAL A 98 1.53 8.47 -0.20
N HIS A 99 1.71 7.16 -0.26
CA HIS A 99 0.78 6.24 -0.89
C HIS A 99 0.13 5.34 0.16
N MET A 100 -1.17 5.49 0.34
CA MET A 100 -1.94 4.68 1.28
C MET A 100 -2.49 3.45 0.60
N ILE A 101 -2.13 2.28 1.11
CA ILE A 101 -2.57 0.98 0.58
C ILE A 101 -3.52 0.30 1.57
N THR A 102 -4.32 -0.64 1.09
CA THR A 102 -5.18 -1.48 1.93
C THR A 102 -5.38 -2.83 1.27
N GLU A 103 -5.62 -3.87 2.06
CA GLU A 103 -6.02 -5.17 1.52
C GLU A 103 -7.36 -5.02 0.74
N PRO A 104 -7.49 -5.65 -0.45
CA PRO A 104 -8.65 -5.46 -1.33
C PRO A 104 -10.02 -5.81 -0.72
N THR A 105 -10.09 -6.83 0.13
CA THR A 105 -11.32 -7.26 0.80
C THR A 105 -11.73 -6.24 1.86
N GLU A 106 -10.77 -5.72 2.62
CA GLU A 106 -11.01 -4.63 3.58
C GLU A 106 -11.41 -3.32 2.87
N ALA A 107 -10.78 -3.02 1.73
CA ALA A 107 -11.19 -1.90 0.88
C ALA A 107 -12.66 -2.01 0.46
N ALA A 108 -13.06 -3.19 -0.02
CA ALA A 108 -14.43 -3.50 -0.42
C ALA A 108 -15.40 -3.39 0.76
N ARG A 109 -15.03 -3.91 1.94
CA ARG A 109 -15.81 -3.78 3.19
C ARG A 109 -16.05 -2.32 3.56
N ARG A 110 -15.00 -1.48 3.53
CA ARG A 110 -15.10 -0.04 3.85
C ARG A 110 -15.98 0.73 2.88
N VAL A 111 -15.87 0.42 1.59
CA VAL A 111 -16.68 1.06 0.55
C VAL A 111 -18.16 0.64 0.69
N LEU A 112 -18.44 -0.64 0.96
CA LEU A 112 -19.79 -1.14 1.23
C LEU A 112 -20.45 -0.52 2.46
N ALA A 113 -19.67 -0.30 3.52
CA ALA A 113 -20.16 0.31 4.76
C ALA A 113 -20.41 1.81 4.64
N ARG A 114 -19.91 2.47 3.59
CA ARG A 114 -20.14 3.89 3.36
C ARG A 114 -21.59 4.10 2.90
N PRO A 115 -22.31 5.12 3.42
CA PRO A 115 -23.61 5.48 2.86
C PRO A 115 -23.41 5.98 1.42
N SER A 116 -23.67 5.12 0.44
CA SER A 116 -23.56 5.49 -0.97
C SER A 116 -24.72 6.39 -1.37
N GLY A 117 -24.44 7.44 -2.15
CA GLY A 117 -25.46 7.99 -3.04
C GLY A 117 -25.86 6.95 -4.12
N PRO A 118 -26.95 7.16 -4.86
CA PRO A 118 -27.54 6.17 -5.78
C PRO A 118 -26.63 5.64 -6.91
N ALA A 119 -25.42 6.16 -7.07
CA ALA A 119 -24.49 5.81 -8.16
C ALA A 119 -23.47 4.70 -7.81
N GLU A 120 -23.28 4.35 -6.54
CA GLU A 120 -22.29 3.34 -6.10
C GLU A 120 -22.94 2.35 -5.12
N SER A 121 -24.00 1.64 -5.52
CA SER A 121 -24.49 0.48 -4.76
C SER A 121 -23.77 -0.78 -5.23
N TYR A 122 -23.28 -1.55 -4.28
CA TYR A 122 -22.69 -2.88 -4.51
C TYR A 122 -23.59 -3.89 -3.82
N THR A 123 -23.84 -5.03 -4.47
CA THR A 123 -24.73 -6.07 -3.95
C THR A 123 -24.00 -7.12 -3.13
N SER A 124 -22.67 -7.19 -3.25
CA SER A 124 -21.83 -8.13 -2.49
C SER A 124 -20.40 -7.62 -2.30
N LEU A 125 -19.67 -8.25 -1.37
CA LEU A 125 -18.24 -8.01 -1.12
C LEU A 125 -17.38 -8.34 -2.33
N GLU A 126 -17.66 -9.45 -3.02
CA GLU A 126 -16.92 -9.86 -4.21
C GLU A 126 -17.15 -8.91 -5.40
N GLU A 127 -18.38 -8.44 -5.58
CA GLU A 127 -18.69 -7.45 -6.61
C GLU A 127 -17.95 -6.13 -6.31
N ALA A 128 -17.97 -5.67 -5.06
CA ALA A 128 -17.25 -4.47 -4.65
C ALA A 128 -15.74 -4.63 -4.90
N ARG A 129 -15.14 -5.73 -4.46
CA ARG A 129 -13.71 -6.04 -4.67
C ARG A 129 -13.34 -6.01 -6.15
N THR A 130 -14.16 -6.63 -7.00
CA THR A 130 -13.93 -6.70 -8.45
C THR A 130 -14.01 -5.33 -9.11
N LYS A 131 -15.10 -4.58 -8.87
CA LYS A 131 -15.29 -3.24 -9.43
C LYS A 131 -14.25 -2.23 -8.97
N LEU A 132 -13.79 -2.33 -7.72
CA LEU A 132 -12.71 -1.47 -7.21
C LEU A 132 -11.39 -1.78 -7.92
N ARG A 133 -11.08 -3.05 -8.18
CA ARG A 133 -9.90 -3.47 -8.95
C ARG A 133 -9.96 -2.94 -10.38
N GLU A 134 -11.06 -3.17 -11.08
CA GLU A 134 -11.28 -2.68 -12.47
C GLU A 134 -11.11 -1.17 -12.56
N ARG A 135 -11.68 -0.42 -11.60
CA ARG A 135 -11.52 1.04 -11.52
C ARG A 135 -10.07 1.45 -11.29
N SER A 136 -9.34 0.72 -10.45
CA SER A 136 -7.93 1.01 -10.19
C SER A 136 -7.05 0.77 -11.42
N GLU A 137 -7.27 -0.35 -12.13
CA GLU A 137 -6.53 -0.69 -13.34
C GLU A 137 -6.85 0.23 -14.52
N SER A 138 -8.12 0.58 -14.72
CA SER A 138 -8.53 1.56 -15.73
C SER A 138 -7.79 2.90 -15.53
N GLU A 139 -7.73 3.37 -14.28
CA GLU A 139 -6.97 4.58 -13.95
C GLU A 139 -5.47 4.43 -14.17
N ARG A 140 -4.88 3.30 -13.76
CA ARG A 140 -3.46 3.03 -13.97
C ARG A 140 -3.12 3.07 -15.45
N GLY A 141 -3.91 2.40 -16.28
CA GLY A 141 -3.76 2.42 -17.74
C GLY A 141 -3.83 3.84 -18.32
N ARG A 142 -4.78 4.66 -17.85
CA ARG A 142 -4.87 6.07 -18.24
C ARG A 142 -3.60 6.86 -17.88
N PHE A 143 -3.06 6.67 -16.68
CA PHE A 143 -1.85 7.40 -16.26
C PHE A 143 -0.60 6.98 -17.04
N ILE A 144 -0.48 5.70 -17.38
CA ILE A 144 0.60 5.20 -18.24
C ILE A 144 0.48 5.83 -19.63
N VAL A 145 -0.69 5.78 -20.26
CA VAL A 145 -0.89 6.31 -21.63
C VAL A 145 -0.69 7.83 -21.67
N ARG A 146 -1.20 8.57 -20.68
CA ARG A 146 -1.22 10.03 -20.71
C ARG A 146 0.05 10.68 -20.19
N TYR A 147 0.68 10.11 -19.16
CA TYR A 147 1.83 10.71 -18.48
C TYR A 147 3.09 9.86 -18.54
N GLY A 148 3.00 8.61 -19.02
CA GLY A 148 4.14 7.68 -19.01
C GLY A 148 4.52 7.22 -17.61
N VAL A 149 3.62 7.35 -16.62
CA VAL A 149 3.90 7.01 -15.22
C VAL A 149 2.95 5.94 -14.72
N ASP A 150 3.47 5.06 -13.86
CA ASP A 150 2.72 3.96 -13.27
C ASP A 150 2.51 4.21 -11.78
N LYS A 151 1.26 4.45 -11.36
CA LYS A 151 0.92 4.68 -9.94
C LYS A 151 1.18 3.47 -9.03
N ALA A 152 1.34 2.28 -9.60
CA ALA A 152 1.60 1.06 -8.83
C ALA A 152 3.07 0.89 -8.43
N ARG A 153 3.99 1.68 -9.03
CA ARG A 153 5.42 1.64 -8.65
C ARG A 153 5.63 2.32 -7.32
N LEU A 154 6.12 1.57 -6.34
CA LEU A 154 6.29 2.06 -4.97
C LEU A 154 7.40 3.13 -4.89
N ARG A 155 8.41 3.05 -5.77
CA ARG A 155 9.49 4.04 -5.85
C ARG A 155 9.08 5.45 -6.25
N ASN A 156 7.84 5.65 -6.69
CA ASN A 156 7.31 6.99 -6.95
C ASN A 156 7.00 7.77 -5.66
N TYR A 157 7.02 7.10 -4.51
CA TYR A 157 6.60 7.63 -3.23
C TYR A 157 7.74 7.65 -2.22
N ASP A 158 7.60 8.50 -1.20
CA ASP A 158 8.51 8.52 -0.05
C ASP A 158 8.04 7.54 1.03
N LEU A 159 6.73 7.41 1.21
CA LEU A 159 6.11 6.60 2.26
C LEU A 159 4.98 5.77 1.66
N ILE A 160 5.04 4.46 1.86
CA ILE A 160 3.91 3.55 1.67
C ILE A 160 3.32 3.25 3.05
N CYS A 161 2.03 3.54 3.24
CA CYS A 161 1.35 3.30 4.50
C CYS A 161 0.21 2.32 4.31
N ASP A 162 0.33 1.15 4.91
CA ASP A 162 -0.74 0.17 4.98
C ASP A 162 -1.79 0.62 5.98
N THR A 163 -3.05 0.51 5.58
CA THR A 163 -4.18 0.93 6.40
C THR A 163 -5.12 -0.22 6.71
N THR A 164 -4.72 -1.46 6.43
CA THR A 164 -5.59 -2.64 6.54
C THR A 164 -6.13 -2.83 7.96
N ARG A 165 -5.24 -3.04 8.94
CA ARG A 165 -5.61 -3.15 10.37
C ARG A 165 -5.32 -1.90 11.19
N ALA A 166 -4.44 -1.01 10.72
CA ALA A 166 -4.10 0.21 11.42
C ALA A 166 -5.31 1.15 11.56
N THR A 167 -5.47 1.75 12.75
CA THR A 167 -6.51 2.75 12.98
C THR A 167 -6.17 4.06 12.26
N PRO A 168 -7.16 4.90 11.92
CA PRO A 168 -6.88 6.21 11.34
C PRO A 168 -5.93 7.07 12.19
N GLU A 169 -6.06 7.00 13.52
CA GLU A 169 -5.21 7.73 14.46
C GLU A 169 -3.74 7.33 14.32
N GLN A 170 -3.45 6.03 14.32
CA GLN A 170 -2.09 5.50 14.16
C GLN A 170 -1.49 5.92 12.82
N VAL A 171 -2.28 5.82 11.74
CA VAL A 171 -1.83 6.24 10.40
C VAL A 171 -1.54 7.75 10.36
N ILE A 172 -2.41 8.57 10.95
CA ILE A 172 -2.23 10.03 11.01
C ILE A 172 -0.95 10.37 11.78
N GLN A 173 -0.75 9.75 12.95
CA GLN A 173 0.40 10.00 13.80
C GLN A 173 1.70 9.62 13.08
N HIS A 174 1.78 8.41 12.52
CA HIS A 174 2.95 7.94 11.79
C HIS A 174 3.30 8.81 10.58
N VAL A 175 2.31 9.26 9.81
CA VAL A 175 2.58 10.16 8.68
C VAL A 175 3.13 11.51 9.16
N ILE A 176 2.63 12.04 10.28
CA ILE A 176 3.16 13.26 10.90
C ILE A 176 4.60 13.02 11.39
N ASP A 177 4.87 11.90 12.05
CA ASP A 177 6.20 11.58 12.56
C ASP A 177 7.22 11.39 11.43
N VAL A 178 6.83 10.81 10.30
CA VAL A 178 7.66 10.75 9.09
C VAL A 178 7.87 12.14 8.48
N PHE A 179 6.83 12.97 8.43
CA PHE A 179 6.92 14.33 7.91
C PHE A 179 7.85 15.22 8.76
N GLU A 180 7.81 15.06 10.07
CA GLU A 180 8.64 15.81 11.03
C GLU A 180 10.02 15.16 11.27
N GLY A 181 10.29 14.03 10.63
CA GLY A 181 11.59 13.33 10.69
C GLY A 181 11.84 12.56 11.98
N ARG A 182 10.79 12.30 12.78
CA ARG A 182 10.84 11.46 13.99
C ARG A 182 10.81 9.97 13.69
N LEU A 183 10.23 9.56 12.56
CA LEU A 183 10.12 8.16 12.15
C LEU A 183 10.80 7.92 10.78
N GLY A 184 11.61 6.85 10.68
CA GLY A 184 12.16 6.35 9.42
C GLY A 184 13.13 7.28 8.68
N ALA A 185 13.69 8.28 9.36
CA ALA A 185 14.63 9.24 8.77
C ALA A 185 15.92 8.61 8.21
N GLU A 186 16.35 7.47 8.75
CA GLU A 186 17.46 6.67 8.21
C GLU A 186 17.09 6.01 6.89
N VAL A 187 15.95 5.30 6.85
CA VAL A 187 15.45 4.63 5.64
C VAL A 187 15.33 5.64 4.51
N LEU A 188 14.66 6.77 4.77
CA LEU A 188 14.46 7.81 3.77
C LEU A 188 15.75 8.49 3.29
N ARG A 189 16.85 8.43 4.05
CA ARG A 189 18.17 8.91 3.62
C ARG A 189 18.90 7.89 2.74
N GLU A 190 18.75 6.61 3.04
CA GLU A 190 19.39 5.51 2.29
C GLU A 190 18.67 5.22 0.97
N GLY A 191 17.34 5.32 0.95
CA GLY A 191 16.52 5.13 -0.24
C GLY A 191 15.02 5.14 0.06
N THR A 192 14.23 5.60 -0.90
CA THR A 192 12.77 5.55 -0.82
C THR A 192 12.20 4.29 -1.49
N PRO A 193 11.01 3.84 -1.06
CA PRO A 193 10.19 4.37 0.03
C PRO A 193 10.52 3.76 1.42
N LEU A 194 10.16 4.49 2.47
CA LEU A 194 9.83 3.89 3.76
C LEU A 194 8.50 3.15 3.64
N LEU A 195 8.45 1.92 4.14
CA LEU A 195 7.24 1.13 4.19
C LEU A 195 6.77 1.04 5.65
N LEU A 196 5.51 1.35 5.90
CA LEU A 196 4.80 1.00 7.14
C LEU A 196 3.74 -0.02 6.74
N LEU A 197 4.03 -1.30 6.97
CA LEU A 197 3.22 -2.41 6.46
C LEU A 197 2.43 -3.09 7.56
N ASP A 198 1.24 -3.57 7.25
CA ASP A 198 0.55 -4.51 8.13
C ASP A 198 1.36 -5.83 8.15
N PRO A 199 1.91 -6.26 9.30
CA PRO A 199 2.74 -7.46 9.35
C PRO A 199 1.97 -8.72 8.92
N ALA A 200 0.64 -8.75 9.08
CA ALA A 200 -0.21 -9.87 8.65
C ALA A 200 -0.42 -9.92 7.13
N ARG A 201 0.12 -8.96 6.37
CA ARG A 201 0.14 -8.94 4.90
C ARG A 201 1.52 -9.22 4.31
N VAL A 202 2.54 -9.43 5.15
CA VAL A 202 3.91 -9.70 4.71
C VAL A 202 4.12 -11.21 4.64
N TYR A 203 4.45 -11.70 3.44
CA TYR A 203 4.69 -13.10 3.21
C TYR A 203 6.07 -13.54 3.73
N PRO A 204 6.15 -14.67 4.44
CA PRO A 204 7.41 -15.25 4.86
C PRO A 204 8.16 -15.91 3.68
N THR A 205 9.48 -15.85 3.73
CA THR A 205 10.38 -16.52 2.76
C THR A 205 11.34 -17.51 3.43
N GLU A 206 11.21 -17.69 4.74
CA GLU A 206 11.97 -18.66 5.53
C GLU A 206 10.98 -19.51 6.32
N ASP A 207 11.29 -20.78 6.50
CA ASP A 207 10.50 -21.69 7.32
C ASP A 207 10.48 -21.20 8.78
N ILE A 208 9.33 -21.24 9.43
CA ILE A 208 9.24 -20.78 10.82
C ILE A 208 10.10 -21.65 11.76
N ALA A 209 10.30 -22.93 11.46
CA ALA A 209 11.07 -23.86 12.28
C ALA A 209 12.58 -23.55 12.31
N THR A 210 13.12 -22.81 11.34
CA THR A 210 14.54 -22.43 11.33
C THR A 210 14.85 -21.26 12.28
N LEU A 211 13.82 -20.50 12.67
CA LEU A 211 13.94 -19.35 13.55
C LEU A 211 14.02 -19.82 15.03
N ARG A 212 15.22 -20.21 15.46
CA ARG A 212 15.47 -20.63 16.86
C ARG A 212 15.07 -19.56 17.87
N GLY A 213 14.30 -19.90 18.91
CA GLY A 213 13.93 -18.93 19.95
C GLY A 213 12.88 -17.92 19.51
N LEU A 214 12.05 -18.26 18.52
CA LEU A 214 10.86 -17.48 18.12
C LEU A 214 9.91 -17.14 19.27
N TRP A 215 9.80 -18.08 20.20
CA TRP A 215 8.96 -18.00 21.39
C TRP A 215 9.77 -17.58 22.61
N ASP A 216 10.97 -17.02 22.40
CA ASP A 216 11.74 -16.42 23.47
C ASP A 216 10.95 -15.20 23.97
N SER A 217 10.33 -15.38 25.13
CA SER A 217 9.47 -14.38 25.76
C SER A 217 10.22 -13.10 26.09
N GLU A 218 11.55 -13.17 26.27
CA GLU A 218 12.36 -11.98 26.55
C GLU A 218 12.45 -11.10 25.31
N PHE A 219 12.85 -11.66 24.15
CA PHE A 219 12.90 -10.89 22.90
C PHE A 219 11.53 -10.35 22.46
N VAL A 220 10.46 -11.16 22.56
CA VAL A 220 9.11 -10.70 22.22
C VAL A 220 8.62 -9.63 23.22
N GLY A 221 8.97 -9.77 24.50
CA GLY A 221 8.72 -8.77 25.53
C GLY A 221 9.41 -7.45 25.23
N ASP A 222 10.71 -7.48 24.94
CA ASP A 222 11.51 -6.31 24.59
C ASP A 222 10.94 -5.58 23.36
N VAL A 223 10.54 -6.33 22.32
CA VAL A 223 9.90 -5.77 21.13
C VAL A 223 8.56 -5.13 21.48
N ALA A 224 7.73 -5.81 22.28
CA ALA A 224 6.43 -5.29 22.71
C ALA A 224 6.57 -4.00 23.52
N GLU A 225 7.56 -3.92 24.41
CA GLU A 225 7.85 -2.74 25.23
C GLU A 225 8.40 -1.58 24.40
N ALA A 226 9.24 -1.87 23.40
CA ALA A 226 9.82 -0.85 22.53
C ALA A 226 8.79 -0.20 21.59
N GLY A 227 7.74 -0.95 21.20
CA GLY A 227 6.71 -0.49 20.27
C GLY A 227 7.11 -0.61 18.79
N ASP A 228 6.16 -0.34 17.90
CA ASP A 228 6.33 -0.50 16.44
C ASP A 228 7.32 0.52 15.85
N GLU A 229 7.37 1.74 16.37
CA GLU A 229 8.29 2.79 15.92
C GLU A 229 9.77 2.49 16.19
N ALA A 230 10.06 1.74 17.26
CA ALA A 230 11.40 1.40 17.68
C ALA A 230 11.93 0.12 17.03
N LEU A 231 11.07 -0.65 16.36
CA LEU A 231 11.46 -1.89 15.71
C LEU A 231 12.43 -1.57 14.55
N PRO A 232 13.65 -2.16 14.53
CA PRO A 232 14.56 -1.95 13.41
C PRO A 232 13.89 -2.39 12.09
N PRO A 233 13.94 -1.59 11.01
CA PRO A 233 13.18 -1.86 9.80
C PRO A 233 13.42 -3.24 9.22
N LEU A 234 12.35 -3.91 8.77
CA LEU A 234 12.44 -5.13 7.98
C LEU A 234 13.00 -4.83 6.59
N THR A 235 13.55 -5.85 5.95
CA THR A 235 13.98 -5.79 4.55
C THR A 235 12.91 -6.48 3.71
N ILE A 236 12.22 -5.73 2.84
CA ILE A 236 11.03 -6.20 2.12
C ILE A 236 11.26 -6.16 0.62
N GLY A 237 10.87 -7.23 -0.08
CA GLY A 237 10.65 -7.22 -1.52
C GLY A 237 9.16 -7.08 -1.86
N TYR A 238 8.87 -6.63 -3.07
CA TYR A 238 7.51 -6.46 -3.56
C TYR A 238 7.34 -7.03 -4.96
N THR A 239 6.33 -7.86 -5.21
CA THR A 239 6.13 -8.47 -6.54
C THR A 239 5.31 -7.61 -7.50
N GLY A 240 4.80 -6.46 -7.05
CA GLY A 240 3.68 -5.77 -7.70
C GLY A 240 2.32 -6.12 -7.12
N GLU A 241 2.25 -7.15 -6.27
CA GLU A 241 1.02 -7.58 -5.58
C GLU A 241 1.29 -7.95 -4.12
N TYR A 242 2.34 -8.73 -3.87
CA TYR A 242 2.66 -9.28 -2.55
C TYR A 242 3.91 -8.61 -1.97
N PHE A 243 3.83 -8.22 -0.70
CA PHE A 243 5.00 -7.86 0.09
C PHE A 243 5.56 -9.12 0.73
N PHE A 244 6.88 -9.30 0.71
CA PHE A 244 7.52 -10.44 1.34
C PHE A 244 8.78 -10.03 2.08
N VAL A 245 9.04 -10.70 3.21
CA VAL A 245 10.23 -10.44 4.00
C VAL A 245 11.44 -11.12 3.37
N VAL A 246 12.52 -10.37 3.16
CA VAL A 246 13.83 -10.87 2.73
C VAL A 246 14.74 -11.06 3.93
N ASP A 247 14.71 -10.13 4.88
CA ASP A 247 15.39 -10.20 6.17
C ASP A 247 14.54 -9.57 7.27
N GLY A 248 14.66 -10.12 8.49
CA GLY A 248 13.92 -9.67 9.66
C GLY A 248 12.76 -10.56 10.06
N HIS A 249 12.71 -11.83 9.62
CA HIS A 249 11.63 -12.77 9.94
C HIS A 249 11.36 -12.90 11.44
N ARG A 250 12.39 -12.89 12.30
CA ARG A 250 12.18 -12.87 13.77
C ARG A 250 11.44 -11.63 14.25
N ARG A 251 11.77 -10.46 13.70
CA ARG A 251 11.13 -9.18 14.01
C ARG A 251 9.69 -9.15 13.49
N LEU A 252 9.46 -9.68 12.28
CA LEU A 252 8.11 -9.87 11.73
C LEU A 252 7.27 -10.76 12.64
N SER A 253 7.82 -11.89 13.06
CA SER A 253 7.14 -12.83 13.95
C SER A 253 6.84 -12.20 15.32
N ALA A 254 7.81 -11.50 15.93
CA ALA A 254 7.59 -10.77 17.19
C ALA A 254 6.48 -9.72 17.02
N ALA A 255 6.48 -8.95 15.94
CA ALA A 255 5.43 -7.97 15.67
C ALA A 255 4.04 -8.60 15.50
N LEU A 256 3.96 -9.78 14.86
CA LEU A 256 2.71 -10.55 14.77
C LEU A 256 2.23 -11.02 16.15
N GLN A 257 3.14 -11.54 16.98
CA GLN A 257 2.83 -12.01 18.34
C GLN A 257 2.41 -10.86 19.27
N SER A 258 3.06 -9.69 19.15
CA SER A 258 2.73 -8.48 19.89
C SER A 258 1.50 -7.74 19.35
N GLY A 259 0.90 -8.23 18.26
CA GLY A 259 -0.30 -7.65 17.67
C GLY A 259 -0.08 -6.27 17.03
N PHE A 260 1.14 -5.96 16.60
CA PHE A 260 1.43 -4.66 15.99
C PHE A 260 0.59 -4.46 14.72
N PRO A 261 -0.02 -3.26 14.56
CA PRO A 261 -0.81 -2.95 13.38
C PRO A 261 0.09 -2.62 12.18
N LEU A 262 1.31 -2.13 12.45
CA LEU A 262 2.27 -1.70 11.45
C LEU A 262 3.68 -2.13 11.85
N VAL A 263 4.53 -2.36 10.85
CA VAL A 263 5.97 -2.58 11.02
C VAL A 263 6.74 -1.69 10.03
N PRO A 264 7.82 -1.02 10.48
CA PRO A 264 8.68 -0.27 9.59
C PRO A 264 9.50 -1.22 8.72
N ALA A 265 9.70 -0.83 7.47
CA ALA A 265 10.43 -1.61 6.49
C ALA A 265 11.09 -0.74 5.43
N ARG A 266 12.14 -1.29 4.81
CA ARG A 266 12.78 -0.73 3.62
C ARG A 266 12.54 -1.65 2.42
N LEU A 267 12.28 -1.05 1.26
CA LEU A 267 12.14 -1.78 0.01
C LEU A 267 13.52 -2.09 -0.57
N VAL A 268 13.82 -3.36 -0.83
CA VAL A 268 15.08 -3.77 -1.51
C VAL A 268 14.92 -3.98 -3.00
N GLY A 269 13.74 -4.39 -3.46
CA GLY A 269 13.45 -4.53 -4.88
C GLY A 269 11.96 -4.68 -5.12
N GLU A 270 11.48 -4.11 -6.22
CA GLU A 270 10.12 -4.33 -6.73
C GLU A 270 10.11 -5.00 -8.11
N VAL A 271 9.19 -5.94 -8.32
CA VAL A 271 8.91 -6.61 -9.59
C VAL A 271 10.16 -7.29 -10.17
N GLU A 272 10.75 -6.75 -11.24
CA GLU A 272 11.93 -7.27 -11.93
C GLU A 272 13.26 -6.85 -11.27
N GLU A 273 13.22 -5.97 -10.27
CA GLU A 273 14.43 -5.51 -9.60
C GLU A 273 15.07 -6.62 -8.77
N PRO A 274 16.41 -6.70 -8.74
CA PRO A 274 17.11 -7.75 -8.03
C PRO A 274 16.96 -7.58 -6.50
N VAL A 275 16.79 -8.69 -5.79
CA VAL A 275 16.73 -8.73 -4.31
C VAL A 275 17.91 -9.50 -3.69
N VAL A 276 17.97 -10.82 -3.85
CA VAL A 276 19.00 -11.69 -3.25
C VAL A 276 19.64 -12.52 -4.34
N GLY A 277 20.97 -12.58 -4.34
CA GLY A 277 21.73 -13.39 -5.31
C GLY A 277 21.50 -13.00 -6.78
N GLY A 278 21.02 -11.78 -7.05
CA GLY A 278 20.69 -11.30 -8.39
C GLY A 278 19.34 -11.78 -8.93
N MET A 279 18.57 -12.57 -8.17
CA MET A 279 17.20 -12.93 -8.53
C MET A 279 16.28 -11.71 -8.45
N SER A 280 15.35 -11.60 -9.40
CA SER A 280 14.28 -10.58 -9.33
C SER A 280 13.41 -10.78 -8.09
N ALA A 281 12.68 -9.73 -7.68
CA ALA A 281 11.74 -9.84 -6.57
C ALA A 281 10.67 -10.90 -6.83
N ILE A 282 10.17 -11.01 -8.07
CA ILE A 282 9.22 -12.04 -8.49
C ILE A 282 9.84 -13.43 -8.37
N ASP A 283 11.00 -13.67 -8.98
CA ASP A 283 11.63 -15.00 -9.01
C ASP A 283 11.99 -15.48 -7.60
N TYR A 284 12.52 -14.57 -6.77
CA TYR A 284 12.85 -14.89 -5.39
C TYR A 284 11.61 -15.24 -4.59
N PHE A 285 10.53 -14.47 -4.72
CA PHE A 285 9.27 -14.75 -4.05
C PHE A 285 8.69 -16.09 -4.48
N THR A 286 8.63 -16.36 -5.79
CA THR A 286 8.14 -17.63 -6.33
C THR A 286 8.94 -18.82 -5.83
N ALA A 287 10.26 -18.69 -5.70
CA ALA A 287 11.12 -19.75 -5.19
C ALA A 287 10.95 -20.01 -3.68
N GLN A 288 10.79 -18.96 -2.87
CA GLN A 288 10.83 -19.07 -1.41
C GLN A 288 9.44 -19.19 -0.75
N ALA A 289 8.44 -18.47 -1.23
CA ALA A 289 7.09 -18.44 -0.68
C ALA A 289 6.27 -19.67 -1.13
N ARG A 290 6.68 -20.84 -0.62
CA ARG A 290 6.05 -22.14 -0.87
C ARG A 290 4.80 -22.32 0.00
N PRO A 291 3.78 -23.10 -0.43
CA PRO A 291 2.57 -23.35 0.35
C PRO A 291 2.84 -23.77 1.80
N SER A 292 3.78 -24.69 2.03
CA SER A 292 4.12 -25.16 3.38
C SER A 292 4.61 -24.02 4.28
N VAL A 293 5.52 -23.19 3.79
CA VAL A 293 6.07 -22.05 4.54
C VAL A 293 4.94 -21.07 4.91
N ILE A 294 4.06 -20.75 3.97
CA ILE A 294 2.93 -19.83 4.21
C ILE A 294 1.97 -20.42 5.25
N HIS A 295 1.64 -21.71 5.13
CA HIS A 295 0.72 -22.39 6.04
C HIS A 295 1.28 -22.52 7.46
N ASP A 296 2.56 -22.87 7.61
CA ASP A 296 3.19 -23.04 8.92
C ASP A 296 3.26 -21.71 9.68
N TRP A 297 3.59 -20.62 8.98
CA TRP A 297 3.53 -19.27 9.55
C TRP A 297 2.10 -18.85 9.91
N ALA A 298 1.13 -19.10 9.03
CA ALA A 298 -0.27 -18.79 9.30
C ALA A 298 -0.80 -19.55 10.51
N ALA A 299 -0.43 -20.83 10.66
CA ALA A 299 -0.80 -21.66 11.79
C ALA A 299 -0.16 -21.17 13.10
N ALA A 300 1.10 -20.74 13.07
CA ALA A 300 1.80 -20.26 14.25
C ALA A 300 1.30 -18.89 14.75
N HIS A 301 0.89 -18.01 13.85
CA HIS A 301 0.51 -16.63 14.21
C HIS A 301 -0.99 -16.36 14.15
N GLY A 302 -1.80 -17.29 13.65
CA GLY A 302 -3.24 -17.09 13.48
C GLY A 302 -3.58 -16.06 12.41
N THR A 303 -2.66 -15.79 11.48
CA THR A 303 -2.81 -14.80 10.40
C THR A 303 -2.83 -15.51 9.04
N PRO A 304 -4.02 -15.88 8.52
CA PRO A 304 -4.11 -16.54 7.24
C PRO A 304 -3.70 -15.60 6.11
N LEU A 305 -2.75 -16.05 5.29
CA LEU A 305 -2.37 -15.40 4.05
C LEU A 305 -2.92 -16.21 2.87
N PRO A 306 -3.57 -15.56 1.87
CA PRO A 306 -4.00 -16.28 0.67
C PRO A 306 -2.77 -16.83 -0.07
N LEU A 307 -2.88 -18.04 -0.62
CA LEU A 307 -1.80 -18.59 -1.43
C LEU A 307 -1.65 -17.77 -2.71
N PRO A 308 -0.43 -17.32 -3.07
CA PRO A 308 -0.17 -16.69 -4.35
C PRO A 308 -0.47 -17.64 -5.52
N GLU A 309 -0.75 -17.08 -6.70
CA GLU A 309 -1.14 -17.88 -7.88
C GLU A 309 -0.11 -18.97 -8.23
N HIS A 310 1.19 -18.67 -8.18
CA HIS A 310 2.24 -19.65 -8.45
C HIS A 310 2.23 -20.83 -7.47
N ALA A 311 1.81 -20.59 -6.23
CA ALA A 311 1.76 -21.57 -5.16
C ALA A 311 0.50 -22.48 -5.28
N LEU A 312 -0.55 -22.00 -5.95
CA LEU A 312 -1.74 -22.78 -6.27
C LEU A 312 -1.49 -23.76 -7.42
N LEU A 313 -0.78 -23.33 -8.46
CA LEU A 313 -0.52 -24.13 -9.66
C LEU A 313 0.50 -25.26 -9.44
N GLY A 314 1.40 -25.13 -8.45
CA GLY A 314 2.39 -26.14 -8.12
C GLY A 314 1.85 -27.41 -7.42
N GLY A 315 0.59 -27.38 -6.96
CA GLY A 315 -0.04 -28.49 -6.23
C GLY A 315 -0.61 -29.62 -7.10
N ASP A 316 -0.87 -29.37 -8.39
CA ASP A 316 -1.56 -30.31 -9.29
C ASP A 316 -0.63 -31.22 -10.11
N ALA A 317 0.70 -31.07 -9.99
CA ALA A 317 1.65 -31.83 -10.81
C ALA A 317 2.07 -33.20 -10.25
N VAL A 318 1.51 -33.67 -9.11
CA VAL A 318 1.93 -34.92 -8.45
C VAL A 318 0.75 -35.86 -8.18
N LEU A 319 -0.17 -36.07 -9.12
CA LEU A 319 -1.10 -37.22 -9.09
C LEU A 319 -1.50 -37.66 -10.51
N ALA A 320 -0.54 -38.18 -11.27
CA ALA A 320 -0.82 -39.10 -12.37
C ALA A 320 0.30 -40.15 -12.45
N GLY A 321 0.42 -40.96 -11.40
CA GLY A 321 1.13 -42.22 -11.49
C GLY A 321 0.31 -43.16 -12.37
N GLU A 322 0.79 -43.42 -13.58
CA GLU A 322 0.24 -44.47 -14.44
C GLU A 322 0.30 -45.82 -13.70
N PRO A 323 -0.81 -46.59 -13.63
CA PRO A 323 -0.72 -47.97 -13.18
C PRO A 323 -0.04 -48.77 -14.29
N GLY A 324 1.13 -49.32 -13.96
CA GLY A 324 1.94 -50.15 -14.85
C GLY A 324 1.16 -51.32 -15.45
N THR A 325 1.32 -51.48 -16.75
CA THR A 325 0.95 -52.68 -17.49
C THR A 325 1.93 -53.80 -17.16
N GLY A 326 1.57 -54.64 -16.19
CA GLY A 326 2.19 -55.94 -15.93
C GLY A 326 1.56 -57.04 -16.79
N ALA A 327 2.42 -57.87 -17.36
CA ALA A 327 2.16 -58.99 -18.29
C ALA A 327 1.23 -60.09 -17.76
#